data_AF-Q48PW1-F1
#
_entry.id   AF-Q48PW1-F1
#
_cell.length_a   1.000
_cell.length_b   1.000
_cell.length_c   1.000
_cell.angle_alpha   90.00
_cell.angle_beta   90.00
_cell.angle_gamma   90.00
#
_symmetry.space_group_name_H-M   'P 1'
#
loop_
_entity.id
_entity.type
_entity.pdbx_description
1 polymer ?
#
loop_
_entity_poly.entity_id
_entity_poly.type
_entity_poly.pdbx_seq_one_letter_code
_entity_poly.pdbx_strand_id
1 'polypeptide(L)'
;MKLAMKLRTRLFLSISALITVALLGLLLGLVSVMQMARTQESLIQHNFAILDLGLKLRQNLGDQLVLMTGAKRDQAELERIQSQFEELLEEGSVQDTQQNVRNGFEKTKGDYRQFIDTWKQYGNDARGIRGVPQLSDSFDNLRNGLLAVHRKALENISSAEINSRDRALWIAGLLGLVGLAVLCIGFVTAHGIARRFGAPIEALAKAADRIGEGDYEVTLPISSAAEMNLLTRRFGIMAEALRQHQATNIDELLAGQQRLQAVLDSIDDGLLMIDRQGHLEHLNPVAQRQLGWDESRLGQSLGDALGRPELDEQLHLVLRGGTLERAPEDLAIEIDGESRLLTYSMTPVSHTKGHILGAVMVLHDVTEQRAFERVRSEFVLRASHELRTPVTGMHMAFGLLQERLHFAPETREADLLNTVTEEMQRLMQLINDLLNFSRYQNGLQKLKLAPCSIETLLEEARARFEDKALEQDIVLMLDMQEPMPRLHADQSQLERVLDNLLDNALRHTPQNGLIRLQARRHGERAIISVEDNGEGIAYGQQGRIFEPFVQVGRKKGGAGLGLALCKEIVQLHGGRMGVYSRPGQGTQFYMALPL
;
A
#
# COMPACT_ATOMS: atom_id res chain seq x y z
N MET A 1 7.69 -22.63 -45.47
CA MET A 1 8.10 -22.09 -44.16
C MET A 1 9.11 -20.97 -44.34
N LYS A 2 8.71 -19.69 -44.23
CA LYS A 2 9.67 -18.58 -44.19
C LYS A 2 10.29 -18.56 -42.79
N LEU A 3 11.54 -19.00 -42.64
CA LEU A 3 12.28 -18.87 -41.38
C LEU A 3 12.23 -17.41 -40.91
N ALA A 4 11.61 -17.19 -39.76
CA ALA A 4 11.51 -15.88 -39.13
C ALA A 4 12.90 -15.48 -38.60
N MET A 5 13.73 -14.89 -39.46
CA MET A 5 15.00 -14.31 -39.06
C MET A 5 14.77 -13.18 -38.05
N LYS A 6 15.55 -13.20 -36.96
CA LYS A 6 15.59 -12.19 -35.90
C LYS A 6 15.87 -10.79 -36.46
N LEU A 7 15.30 -9.74 -35.86
CA LEU A 7 15.47 -8.35 -36.27
C LEU A 7 16.95 -7.95 -36.33
N ARG A 8 17.71 -8.29 -35.29
CA ARG A 8 19.15 -8.03 -35.22
C ARG A 8 19.87 -8.62 -36.44
N THR A 9 19.49 -9.83 -36.86
CA THR A 9 20.09 -10.50 -38.01
C THR A 9 19.71 -9.82 -39.32
N ARG A 10 18.46 -9.38 -39.49
CA ARG A 10 18.05 -8.65 -40.71
C ARG A 10 18.71 -7.28 -40.82
N LEU A 11 18.77 -6.52 -39.73
CA LEU A 11 19.46 -5.23 -39.67
C LEU A 11 20.94 -5.37 -39.97
N PHE A 12 21.58 -6.36 -39.34
CA PHE A 12 22.98 -6.67 -39.59
C PHE A 12 23.20 -7.02 -41.07
N LEU A 13 22.40 -7.92 -41.64
CA LEU A 13 22.52 -8.30 -43.06
C LEU A 13 22.29 -7.12 -44.01
N SER A 14 21.29 -6.25 -43.77
CA SER A 14 21.03 -5.10 -44.64
C SER A 14 22.14 -4.04 -44.57
N ILE A 15 22.65 -3.76 -43.36
CA ILE A 15 23.72 -2.78 -43.16
C ILE A 15 25.04 -3.33 -43.71
N SER A 16 25.36 -4.61 -43.46
CA SER A 16 26.53 -5.27 -44.03
C SER A 16 26.48 -5.34 -45.55
N ALA A 17 25.31 -5.59 -46.16
CA ALA A 17 25.15 -5.55 -47.62
C ALA A 17 25.42 -4.15 -48.20
N LEU A 18 24.94 -3.10 -47.54
CA LEU A 18 25.19 -1.72 -47.98
C LEU A 18 26.67 -1.34 -47.85
N ILE A 19 27.30 -1.68 -46.72
CA ILE A 19 28.72 -1.41 -46.46
C ILE A 19 29.61 -2.17 -47.45
N THR A 20 29.30 -3.42 -47.75
CA THR A 20 30.07 -4.23 -48.71
C THR A 20 30.00 -3.65 -50.13
N VAL A 21 28.83 -3.20 -50.58
CA VAL A 21 28.69 -2.51 -51.88
C VAL A 21 29.49 -1.20 -51.89
N ALA A 22 29.44 -0.42 -50.81
CA ALA A 22 30.20 0.83 -50.70
C ALA A 22 31.73 0.58 -50.73
N LEU A 23 32.22 -0.41 -49.98
CA LEU A 23 33.63 -0.80 -49.97
C LEU A 23 34.10 -1.32 -51.33
N LEU A 24 33.27 -2.13 -52.01
CA LEU A 24 33.59 -2.64 -53.34
C LEU A 24 33.67 -1.50 -54.37
N GLY A 25 32.75 -0.53 -54.30
CA GLY A 25 32.78 0.66 -55.14
C GLY A 25 34.02 1.52 -54.91
N LEU A 26 34.41 1.72 -53.65
CA LEU A 26 35.64 2.44 -53.28
C LEU A 26 36.90 1.73 -53.78
N LEU A 27 36.97 0.40 -53.62
CA LEU A 27 38.09 -0.40 -54.09
C LEU A 27 38.21 -0.37 -55.62
N LEU A 28 37.10 -0.48 -56.34
CA LEU A 28 37.06 -0.39 -57.80
C LEU A 28 37.48 0.99 -58.29
N GLY A 29 37.06 2.05 -57.60
CA GLY A 29 37.51 3.42 -57.87
C GLY A 29 39.02 3.60 -57.69
N LEU A 30 39.57 3.09 -56.58
CA LEU A 30 41.00 3.17 -56.29
C LEU A 30 41.83 2.41 -57.32
N VAL A 31 41.43 1.18 -57.67
CA VAL A 31 42.10 0.37 -58.70
C VAL A 31 42.07 1.06 -60.06
N SER A 32 40.93 1.66 -60.45
CA SER A 32 40.78 2.34 -61.73
C SER A 32 41.69 3.58 -61.83
N VAL A 33 41.77 4.39 -60.77
CA VAL A 33 42.66 5.56 -60.71
C VAL A 33 44.13 5.14 -60.76
N MET A 34 44.52 4.10 -60.01
CA MET A 34 45.90 3.58 -60.04
C MET A 34 46.28 3.03 -61.43
N GLN A 35 45.39 2.30 -62.08
CA GLN A 35 45.63 1.75 -63.42
C GLN A 35 45.78 2.87 -64.46
N MET A 36 44.93 3.89 -64.40
CA MET A 36 45.01 5.07 -65.25
C MET A 36 46.34 5.81 -65.06
N ALA A 37 46.74 6.06 -63.80
CA ALA A 37 48.00 6.75 -63.48
C ALA A 37 49.21 6.01 -64.05
N ARG A 38 49.31 4.68 -63.85
CA ARG A 38 50.41 3.86 -64.39
C ARG A 38 50.46 3.86 -65.92
N THR A 39 49.30 3.78 -66.56
CA THR A 39 49.21 3.78 -68.04
C THR A 39 49.65 5.13 -68.59
N GLN A 40 49.24 6.23 -67.95
CA GLN A 40 49.62 7.57 -68.35
C GLN A 40 51.12 7.82 -68.15
N GLU A 41 51.69 7.40 -67.02
CA GLU A 41 53.13 7.52 -66.74
C GLU A 41 53.98 6.80 -67.80
N SER A 42 53.63 5.55 -68.14
CA SER A 42 54.36 4.77 -69.13
C SER A 42 54.30 5.40 -70.54
N LEU A 43 53.13 5.88 -70.97
CA LEU A 43 52.98 6.53 -72.28
C LEU A 43 53.77 7.84 -72.38
N ILE A 44 53.82 8.61 -71.30
CA ILE A 44 54.56 9.87 -71.25
C ILE A 44 56.06 9.60 -71.31
N GLN A 45 56.59 8.71 -70.45
CA GLN A 45 58.01 8.35 -70.44
C GLN A 45 58.46 7.84 -71.82
N HIS A 46 57.64 7.01 -72.46
CA HIS A 46 57.94 6.44 -73.77
C HIS A 46 58.03 7.50 -74.88
N ASN A 47 57.02 8.37 -74.99
CA ASN A 47 57.04 9.41 -76.03
C ASN A 47 58.12 10.47 -75.76
N PHE A 48 58.46 10.76 -74.50
CA PHE A 48 59.60 11.63 -74.18
C PHE A 48 60.94 11.06 -74.65
N ALA A 49 61.16 9.74 -74.52
CA ALA A 49 62.37 9.10 -75.02
C ALA A 49 62.49 9.24 -76.56
N ILE A 50 61.38 9.06 -77.29
CA ILE A 50 61.33 9.27 -78.75
C ILE A 50 61.61 10.74 -79.11
N LEU A 51 61.07 11.70 -78.35
CA LEU A 51 61.33 13.12 -78.58
C LEU A 51 62.80 13.49 -78.36
N ASP A 52 63.40 13.01 -77.26
CA ASP A 52 64.82 13.20 -76.94
C ASP A 52 65.72 12.61 -78.04
N LEU A 53 65.41 11.40 -78.49
CA LEU A 53 66.14 10.75 -79.56
C LEU A 53 66.02 11.51 -80.89
N GLY A 54 64.82 11.99 -81.23
CA GLY A 54 64.61 12.85 -82.42
C GLY A 54 65.43 14.15 -82.36
N LEU A 55 65.58 14.75 -81.17
CA LEU A 55 66.44 15.91 -80.96
C LEU A 55 67.92 15.56 -81.17
N LYS A 56 68.40 14.45 -80.58
CA LYS A 56 69.77 13.95 -80.75
C LYS A 56 70.10 13.66 -82.21
N LEU A 57 69.20 12.99 -82.94
CA LEU A 57 69.35 12.72 -84.37
C LEU A 57 69.44 14.02 -85.17
N ARG A 58 68.54 14.98 -84.93
CA ARG A 58 68.58 16.28 -85.63
C ARG A 58 69.87 17.06 -85.34
N GLN A 59 70.35 17.04 -84.09
CA GLN A 59 71.62 17.67 -83.72
C GLN A 59 72.79 16.99 -84.45
N ASN A 60 72.85 15.66 -84.39
CA ASN A 60 73.89 14.89 -85.06
C ASN A 60 73.87 15.10 -86.59
N LEU A 61 72.70 15.11 -87.23
CA LEU A 61 72.57 15.46 -88.65
C LEU A 61 73.07 16.89 -88.93
N GLY A 62 72.79 17.83 -88.04
CA GLY A 62 73.35 19.19 -88.10
C GLY A 62 74.88 19.19 -88.08
N ASP A 63 75.48 18.45 -87.14
CA ASP A 63 76.94 18.32 -87.03
C ASP A 63 77.57 17.68 -88.27
N GLN A 64 76.91 16.65 -88.84
CA GLN A 64 77.33 16.04 -90.12
C GLN A 64 77.33 17.07 -91.25
N LEU A 65 76.29 17.90 -91.38
CA LEU A 65 76.20 18.92 -92.43
C LEU A 65 77.31 19.97 -92.29
N VAL A 66 77.66 20.38 -91.06
CA VAL A 66 78.75 21.33 -90.81
C VAL A 66 80.09 20.75 -91.28
N LEU A 67 80.37 19.48 -90.96
CA LEU A 67 81.60 18.81 -91.42
C LEU A 67 81.61 18.55 -92.93
N MET A 68 80.48 18.20 -93.52
CA MET A 68 80.33 17.95 -94.96
C MET A 68 80.51 19.21 -95.80
N THR A 69 80.14 20.38 -95.28
CA THR A 69 80.22 21.67 -95.99
C THR A 69 81.45 22.51 -95.60
N GLY A 70 82.21 22.09 -94.58
CA GLY A 70 83.41 22.77 -94.11
C GLY A 70 84.62 22.66 -95.06
N ALA A 71 85.52 23.65 -95.00
CA ALA A 71 86.70 23.72 -95.87
C ALA A 71 87.78 22.65 -95.58
N LYS A 72 87.76 22.05 -94.38
CA LYS A 72 88.61 20.91 -93.99
C LYS A 72 87.73 19.69 -93.76
N ARG A 73 87.89 18.68 -94.61
CA ARG A 73 87.16 17.41 -94.53
C ARG A 73 87.89 16.48 -93.56
N ASP A 74 87.48 16.52 -92.29
CA ASP A 74 87.89 15.49 -91.32
C ASP A 74 87.03 14.23 -91.53
N GLN A 75 87.56 13.34 -92.36
CA GLN A 75 86.88 12.10 -92.76
C GLN A 75 86.63 11.18 -91.55
N ALA A 76 87.57 11.13 -90.60
CA ALA A 76 87.50 10.24 -89.45
C ALA A 76 86.40 10.69 -88.47
N GLU A 77 86.31 12.00 -88.23
CA GLU A 77 85.25 12.56 -87.38
C GLU A 77 83.87 12.44 -88.03
N LEU A 78 83.78 12.59 -89.35
CA LEU A 78 82.53 12.38 -90.08
C LEU A 78 82.04 10.93 -89.98
N GLU A 79 82.91 9.94 -90.17
CA GLU A 79 82.57 8.51 -90.03
C GLU A 79 82.12 8.16 -88.60
N ARG A 80 82.74 8.77 -87.59
CA ARG A 80 82.35 8.62 -86.19
C ARG A 80 80.93 9.14 -85.94
N ILE A 81 80.61 10.35 -86.40
CA ILE A 81 79.28 10.96 -86.22
C ILE A 81 78.21 10.21 -87.03
N GLN A 82 78.54 9.72 -88.24
CA GLN A 82 77.65 8.87 -89.03
C GLN A 82 77.32 7.55 -88.31
N SER A 83 78.32 6.89 -87.72
CA SER A 83 78.12 5.68 -86.91
C SER A 83 77.23 5.95 -85.70
N GLN A 84 77.43 7.09 -85.01
CA GLN A 84 76.56 7.51 -83.90
C GLN A 84 75.11 7.77 -84.34
N PHE A 85 74.90 8.30 -85.55
CA PHE A 85 73.56 8.51 -86.09
C PHE A 85 72.84 7.19 -86.36
N GLU A 86 73.54 6.20 -86.91
CA GLU A 86 72.99 4.86 -87.12
C GLU A 86 72.65 4.16 -85.79
N GLU A 87 73.50 4.30 -84.77
CA GLU A 87 73.24 3.78 -83.43
C GLU A 87 71.99 4.41 -82.80
N LEU A 88 71.83 5.73 -82.91
CA LEU A 88 70.64 6.44 -82.44
C LEU A 88 69.37 6.02 -83.21
N LEU A 89 69.45 5.76 -84.52
CA LEU A 89 68.33 5.25 -85.30
C LEU A 89 67.94 3.81 -84.88
N GLU A 90 68.93 2.98 -84.54
CA GLU A 90 68.71 1.62 -84.02
C GLU A 90 68.02 1.68 -82.66
N GLU A 91 68.49 2.54 -81.75
CA GLU A 91 67.88 2.78 -80.44
C GLU A 91 66.41 3.20 -80.57
N GLY A 92 66.11 4.10 -81.51
CA GLY A 92 64.73 4.55 -81.77
C GLY A 92 63.83 3.47 -82.34
N SER A 93 64.37 2.63 -83.21
CA SER A 93 63.63 1.50 -83.80
C SER A 93 63.28 0.44 -82.75
N VAL A 94 64.15 0.26 -81.75
CA VAL A 94 63.90 -0.63 -80.59
C VAL A 94 62.94 0.01 -79.57
N GLN A 95 62.93 1.33 -79.41
CA GLN A 95 61.96 1.97 -78.53
C GLN A 95 60.55 1.95 -79.16
N ASP A 96 60.39 2.28 -80.44
CA ASP A 96 59.09 2.40 -81.14
C ASP A 96 58.30 1.06 -81.31
N THR A 97 58.76 -0.08 -80.77
CA THR A 97 58.16 -1.40 -81.06
C THR A 97 56.78 -1.66 -80.44
N GLN A 98 56.32 -0.83 -79.51
CA GLN A 98 55.13 -1.15 -78.69
C GLN A 98 53.82 -0.48 -79.12
N GLN A 99 53.81 0.45 -80.07
CA GLN A 99 52.56 1.05 -80.56
C GLN A 99 52.60 1.27 -82.07
N ASN A 100 51.75 0.52 -82.79
CA ASN A 100 51.32 0.75 -84.17
C ASN A 100 52.19 1.69 -85.03
N VAL A 101 52.86 1.06 -86.01
CA VAL A 101 53.55 1.63 -87.19
C VAL A 101 55.07 1.56 -87.06
N ARG A 102 55.62 0.37 -87.36
CA ARG A 102 57.04 0.04 -87.55
C ARG A 102 57.73 0.79 -88.71
N ASN A 103 57.30 2.01 -89.03
CA ASN A 103 57.70 2.70 -90.26
C ASN A 103 58.36 4.07 -90.02
N GLY A 104 58.43 4.59 -88.80
CA GLY A 104 59.00 5.92 -88.56
C GLY A 104 60.52 5.95 -88.65
N PHE A 105 61.17 5.37 -87.63
CA PHE A 105 62.63 5.29 -87.55
C PHE A 105 63.24 4.36 -88.61
N GLU A 106 62.59 3.23 -88.92
CA GLU A 106 63.05 2.32 -89.98
C GLU A 106 63.03 2.97 -91.37
N LYS A 107 61.99 3.76 -91.69
CA LYS A 107 61.97 4.53 -92.94
C LYS A 107 63.05 5.60 -92.92
N THR A 108 63.19 6.33 -91.81
CA THR A 108 64.23 7.35 -91.65
C THR A 108 65.63 6.77 -91.81
N LYS A 109 65.86 5.54 -91.35
CA LYS A 109 67.10 4.79 -91.53
C LYS A 109 67.35 4.45 -93.01
N GLY A 110 66.31 4.06 -93.74
CA GLY A 110 66.36 3.91 -95.20
C GLY A 110 66.71 5.23 -95.90
N ASP A 111 66.01 6.31 -95.55
CA ASP A 111 66.22 7.66 -96.10
C ASP A 111 67.64 8.17 -95.79
N TYR A 112 68.18 7.85 -94.61
CA TYR A 112 69.56 8.19 -94.21
C TYR A 112 70.61 7.48 -95.06
N ARG A 113 70.47 6.16 -95.24
CA ARG A 113 71.38 5.39 -96.10
C ARG A 113 71.36 5.92 -97.52
N GLN A 114 70.18 6.20 -98.06
CA GLN A 114 70.03 6.81 -99.38
C GLN A 114 70.71 8.19 -99.46
N PHE A 115 70.59 9.02 -98.43
CA PHE A 115 71.29 10.32 -98.36
C PHE A 115 72.81 10.16 -98.35
N ILE A 116 73.35 9.25 -97.52
CA ILE A 116 74.80 8.99 -97.47
C ILE A 116 75.34 8.42 -98.79
N ASP A 117 74.62 7.51 -99.43
CA ASP A 117 75.01 6.96 -100.73
C ASP A 117 74.99 8.04 -101.83
N THR A 118 73.97 8.90 -101.81
CA THR A 118 73.88 10.05 -102.73
C THR A 118 75.01 11.05 -102.46
N TRP A 119 75.37 11.29 -101.19
CA TRP A 119 76.50 12.13 -100.81
C TRP A 119 77.84 11.56 -101.29
N LYS A 120 78.06 10.24 -101.20
CA LYS A 120 79.27 9.61 -101.73
C LYS A 120 79.41 9.79 -103.25
N GLN A 121 78.29 9.78 -103.98
CA GLN A 121 78.28 9.93 -105.44
C GLN A 121 78.43 11.39 -105.90
N TYR A 122 77.78 12.35 -105.23
CA TYR A 122 77.66 13.73 -105.70
C TYR A 122 78.25 14.80 -104.75
N GLY A 123 78.77 14.43 -103.58
CA GLY A 123 79.24 15.36 -102.54
C GLY A 123 80.51 16.16 -102.88
N ASN A 124 81.19 15.79 -103.98
CA ASN A 124 82.32 16.57 -104.52
C ASN A 124 81.89 17.60 -105.59
N ASP A 125 80.60 17.71 -105.90
CA ASP A 125 80.09 18.74 -106.81
C ASP A 125 80.20 20.13 -106.18
N ALA A 126 80.79 21.08 -106.91
CA ALA A 126 81.00 22.46 -106.48
C ALA A 126 79.69 23.21 -106.15
N ARG A 127 78.54 22.72 -106.63
CA ARG A 127 77.22 23.31 -106.40
C ARG A 127 76.63 22.98 -105.01
N GLY A 128 77.22 22.03 -104.27
CA GLY A 128 76.82 21.66 -102.91
C GLY A 128 75.41 21.05 -102.80
N ILE A 129 74.95 20.85 -101.56
CA ILE A 129 73.68 20.14 -101.23
C ILE A 129 72.46 20.78 -101.92
N ARG A 130 72.40 22.12 -102.01
CA ARG A 130 71.27 22.83 -102.64
C ARG A 130 71.30 22.81 -104.17
N GLY A 131 72.46 22.59 -104.77
CA GLY A 131 72.64 22.72 -106.22
C GLY A 131 72.54 21.40 -107.00
N VAL A 132 72.50 20.26 -106.31
CA VAL A 132 72.28 18.93 -106.88
C VAL A 132 70.90 18.43 -106.46
N PRO A 133 69.91 18.32 -107.38
CA PRO A 133 68.54 17.95 -107.04
C PRO A 133 68.44 16.64 -106.26
N GLN A 134 69.17 15.60 -106.66
CA GLN A 134 69.16 14.29 -106.01
C GLN A 134 69.62 14.34 -104.54
N LEU A 135 70.58 15.21 -104.24
CA LEU A 135 71.12 15.37 -102.89
C LEU A 135 70.21 16.23 -102.01
N SER A 136 69.58 17.26 -102.59
CA SER A 136 68.55 18.05 -101.90
C SER A 136 67.32 17.19 -101.58
N ASP A 137 66.85 16.37 -102.53
CA ASP A 137 65.66 15.53 -102.35
C ASP A 137 65.88 14.43 -101.30
N SER A 138 67.04 13.76 -101.32
CA SER A 138 67.38 12.74 -100.30
C SER A 138 67.54 13.35 -98.91
N PHE A 139 68.13 14.55 -98.81
CA PHE A 139 68.21 15.30 -97.55
C PHE A 139 66.84 15.74 -97.04
N ASP A 140 66.00 16.31 -97.92
CA ASP A 140 64.66 16.75 -97.55
C ASP A 140 63.78 15.57 -97.10
N ASN A 141 63.91 14.40 -97.74
CA ASN A 141 63.24 13.17 -97.31
C ASN A 141 63.67 12.74 -95.90
N LEU A 142 64.98 12.69 -95.62
CA LEU A 142 65.51 12.37 -94.30
C LEU A 142 65.03 13.37 -93.23
N ARG A 143 65.13 14.67 -93.51
CA ARG A 143 64.67 15.74 -92.60
C ARG A 143 63.18 15.61 -92.31
N ASN A 144 62.37 15.39 -93.35
CA ASN A 144 60.93 15.25 -93.22
C ASN A 144 60.55 13.96 -92.49
N GLY A 145 61.31 12.87 -92.66
CA GLY A 145 61.17 11.62 -91.90
C GLY A 145 61.38 11.84 -90.40
N LEU A 146 62.47 12.49 -90.01
CA LEU A 146 62.75 12.87 -88.61
C LEU A 146 61.67 13.78 -88.02
N LEU A 147 61.22 14.78 -88.78
CA LEU A 147 60.13 15.68 -88.35
C LEU A 147 58.80 14.93 -88.19
N ALA A 148 58.51 13.96 -89.06
CA ALA A 148 57.29 13.16 -88.98
C ALA A 148 57.28 12.29 -87.71
N VAL A 149 58.41 11.66 -87.37
CA VAL A 149 58.56 10.89 -86.13
C VAL A 149 58.36 11.79 -84.90
N HIS A 150 59.01 12.96 -84.89
CA HIS A 150 58.88 13.92 -83.79
C HIS A 150 57.45 14.49 -83.64
N ARG A 151 56.80 14.86 -84.75
CA ARG A 151 55.41 15.32 -84.75
C ARG A 151 54.47 14.22 -84.26
N LYS A 152 54.66 12.98 -84.68
CA LYS A 152 53.84 11.85 -84.25
C LYS A 152 53.96 11.59 -82.75
N ALA A 153 55.14 11.71 -82.16
CA ALA A 153 55.32 11.62 -80.72
C ALA A 153 54.57 12.74 -79.96
N LEU A 154 54.58 13.98 -80.47
CA LEU A 154 53.78 15.08 -79.90
C LEU A 154 52.27 14.85 -80.02
N GLU A 155 51.80 14.36 -81.17
CA GLU A 155 50.39 14.00 -81.40
C GLU A 155 49.95 12.84 -80.47
N ASN A 156 50.82 11.86 -80.24
CA ASN A 156 50.59 10.77 -79.30
C ASN A 156 50.47 11.28 -77.85
N ILE A 157 51.31 12.22 -77.43
CA ILE A 157 51.22 12.84 -76.09
C ILE A 157 49.90 13.61 -75.95
N SER A 158 49.58 14.47 -76.91
CA SER A 158 48.37 15.28 -76.89
C SER A 158 47.09 14.43 -76.90
N SER A 159 47.05 13.39 -77.75
CA SER A 159 45.92 12.45 -77.79
C SER A 159 45.82 11.59 -76.53
N ALA A 160 46.94 11.17 -75.94
CA ALA A 160 46.94 10.47 -74.65
C ALA A 160 46.40 11.35 -73.51
N GLU A 161 46.69 12.65 -73.51
CA GLU A 161 46.17 13.61 -72.54
C GLU A 161 44.64 13.77 -72.65
N ILE A 162 44.12 13.98 -73.86
CA ILE A 162 42.67 14.10 -74.11
C ILE A 162 41.95 12.81 -73.70
N ASN A 163 42.45 11.66 -74.13
CA ASN A 163 41.88 10.35 -73.77
C ASN A 163 41.97 10.06 -72.26
N SER A 164 42.97 10.60 -71.57
CA SER A 164 43.08 10.49 -70.11
C SER A 164 41.99 11.30 -69.42
N ARG A 165 41.76 12.55 -69.86
CA ARG A 165 40.73 13.43 -69.32
C ARG A 165 39.33 12.86 -69.50
N ASP A 166 39.01 12.33 -70.68
CA ASP A 166 37.70 11.72 -70.95
C ASP A 166 37.46 10.47 -70.09
N ARG A 167 38.49 9.62 -69.94
CA ARG A 167 38.40 8.44 -69.05
C ARG A 167 38.23 8.85 -67.59
N ALA A 168 38.93 9.89 -67.13
CA ALA A 168 38.77 10.41 -65.78
C ALA A 168 37.34 10.89 -65.51
N LEU A 169 36.72 11.60 -66.47
CA LEU A 169 35.33 12.05 -66.35
C LEU A 169 34.35 10.88 -66.28
N TRP A 170 34.53 9.83 -67.09
CA TRP A 170 33.70 8.63 -67.03
C TRP A 170 33.84 7.89 -65.70
N ILE A 171 35.07 7.70 -65.20
CA ILE A 171 35.33 7.05 -63.91
C ILE A 171 34.71 7.87 -62.76
N ALA A 172 34.90 9.20 -62.77
CA ALA A 172 34.32 10.08 -61.76
C ALA A 172 32.79 10.07 -61.79
N GLY A 173 32.18 10.10 -62.99
CA GLY A 173 30.73 10.01 -63.16
C GLY A 173 30.16 8.68 -62.66
N LEU A 174 30.82 7.56 -62.98
CA LEU A 174 30.41 6.23 -62.52
C LEU A 174 30.51 6.10 -61.00
N LEU A 175 31.61 6.57 -60.39
CA LEU A 175 31.76 6.58 -58.92
C LEU A 175 30.73 7.47 -58.25
N GLY A 176 30.41 8.63 -58.82
CA GLY A 176 29.34 9.51 -58.34
C GLY A 176 27.97 8.84 -58.36
N LEU A 177 27.63 8.13 -59.45
CA LEU A 177 26.37 7.38 -59.56
C LEU A 177 26.28 6.23 -58.56
N VAL A 178 27.36 5.47 -58.37
CA VAL A 178 27.42 4.40 -57.36
C VAL A 178 27.25 4.98 -55.95
N GLY A 179 27.91 6.09 -55.64
CA GLY A 179 27.75 6.80 -54.37
C GLY A 179 26.32 7.25 -54.13
N LEU A 180 25.67 7.86 -55.14
CA LEU A 180 24.27 8.28 -55.07
C LEU A 180 23.33 7.08 -54.84
N ALA A 181 23.54 5.98 -55.56
CA ALA A 181 22.73 4.77 -55.41
C ALA A 181 22.83 4.19 -54.00
N VAL A 182 24.04 4.12 -53.43
CA VAL A 182 24.26 3.68 -52.03
C VAL A 182 23.53 4.60 -51.05
N LEU A 183 23.59 5.93 -51.23
CA LEU A 183 22.86 6.88 -50.39
C LEU A 183 21.34 6.71 -50.48
N CYS A 184 20.79 6.56 -51.68
CA CYS A 184 19.35 6.35 -51.88
C CYS A 184 18.88 5.03 -51.25
N ILE A 185 19.61 3.93 -51.46
CA ILE A 185 19.29 2.63 -50.85
C ILE A 185 19.39 2.73 -49.33
N GLY A 186 20.42 3.39 -48.81
CA GLY A 186 20.60 3.68 -47.39
C GLY A 186 19.41 4.44 -46.79
N PHE A 187 18.95 5.49 -47.46
CA PHE A 187 17.80 6.27 -47.02
C PHE A 187 16.49 5.46 -47.01
N VAL A 188 16.20 4.73 -48.09
CA VAL A 188 14.97 3.90 -48.19
C VAL A 188 14.97 2.81 -47.13
N THR A 189 16.11 2.13 -46.92
CA THR A 189 16.24 1.11 -45.89
C THR A 189 16.09 1.69 -44.49
N ALA A 190 16.76 2.80 -44.18
CA ALA A 190 16.65 3.49 -42.89
C ALA A 190 15.21 3.92 -42.59
N HIS A 191 14.53 4.53 -43.57
CA HIS A 191 13.14 4.98 -43.43
C HIS A 191 12.17 3.80 -43.22
N GLY A 192 12.39 2.69 -43.94
CA GLY A 192 11.61 1.47 -43.77
C GLY A 192 11.77 0.84 -42.37
N ILE A 193 12.99 0.86 -41.82
CA ILE A 193 13.28 0.40 -40.45
C ILE A 193 12.60 1.32 -39.43
N ALA A 194 12.75 2.64 -39.56
CA ALA A 194 12.15 3.62 -38.66
C ALA A 194 10.63 3.46 -38.56
N ARG A 195 9.93 3.30 -39.69
CA ARG A 195 8.47 3.08 -39.69
C ARG A 195 8.07 1.72 -39.12
N ARG A 196 8.81 0.67 -39.44
CA ARG A 196 8.44 -0.70 -39.05
C ARG A 196 8.64 -0.98 -37.55
N PHE A 197 9.57 -0.29 -36.91
CA PHE A 197 9.92 -0.51 -35.50
C PHE A 197 9.62 0.69 -34.60
N GLY A 198 9.81 1.91 -35.08
CA GLY A 198 9.59 3.12 -34.28
C GLY A 198 8.14 3.31 -33.88
N ALA A 199 7.20 3.21 -34.83
CA ALA A 199 5.78 3.45 -34.54
C ALA A 199 5.18 2.48 -33.50
N PRO A 200 5.42 1.16 -33.55
CA PRO A 200 4.95 0.25 -32.49
C PRO A 200 5.59 0.50 -31.12
N ILE A 201 6.88 0.87 -31.07
CA ILE A 201 7.59 1.17 -29.82
C ILE A 201 7.01 2.42 -29.17
N GLU A 202 6.80 3.48 -29.96
CA GLU A 202 6.22 4.73 -29.47
C GLU A 202 4.78 4.51 -28.96
N ALA A 203 3.99 3.68 -29.65
CA ALA A 203 2.65 3.31 -29.20
C ALA A 203 2.67 2.48 -27.91
N LEU A 204 3.63 1.57 -27.73
CA LEU A 204 3.82 0.84 -26.47
C LEU A 204 4.25 1.77 -25.32
N ALA A 205 5.12 2.75 -25.58
CA ALA A 205 5.53 3.74 -24.59
C ALA A 205 4.34 4.58 -24.12
N LYS A 206 3.55 5.14 -25.06
CA LYS A 206 2.31 5.86 -24.75
C LYS A 206 1.31 5.00 -23.97
N ALA A 207 1.25 3.70 -24.26
CA ALA A 207 0.40 2.79 -23.51
C ALA A 207 0.89 2.57 -22.07
N ALA A 208 2.20 2.51 -21.85
CA ALA A 208 2.78 2.43 -20.52
C ALA A 208 2.56 3.71 -19.70
N ASP A 209 2.67 4.89 -20.33
CA ASP A 209 2.40 6.17 -19.67
C ASP A 209 0.94 6.24 -19.18
N ARG A 210 -0.04 5.86 -20.02
CA ARG A 210 -1.46 5.79 -19.63
C ARG A 210 -1.72 4.84 -18.47
N ILE A 211 -1.08 3.67 -18.47
CA ILE A 211 -1.16 2.72 -17.34
C ILE A 211 -0.58 3.36 -16.07
N GLY A 212 0.53 4.11 -16.18
CA GLY A 212 1.14 4.83 -15.06
C GLY A 212 0.24 5.94 -14.50
N GLU A 213 -0.61 6.54 -15.33
CA GLU A 213 -1.64 7.52 -14.94
C GLU A 213 -2.91 6.86 -14.36
N GLY A 214 -3.00 5.52 -14.37
CA GLY A 214 -4.13 4.77 -13.83
C GLY A 214 -5.21 4.39 -14.85
N ASP A 215 -4.96 4.61 -16.15
CA ASP A 215 -5.84 4.18 -17.24
C ASP A 215 -5.34 2.86 -17.86
N TYR A 216 -6.01 1.77 -17.49
CA TYR A 216 -5.64 0.41 -17.90
C TYR A 216 -6.40 -0.06 -19.15
N GLU A 217 -7.32 0.74 -19.70
CA GLU A 217 -8.02 0.43 -20.96
C GLU A 217 -7.18 0.90 -22.17
N VAL A 218 -6.17 0.09 -22.49
CA VAL A 218 -5.21 0.45 -23.54
C VAL A 218 -5.18 -0.55 -24.68
N THR A 219 -5.35 -0.04 -25.90
CA THR A 219 -5.24 -0.83 -27.12
C THR A 219 -3.80 -0.98 -27.55
N LEU A 220 -3.29 -2.21 -27.60
CA LEU A 220 -1.90 -2.47 -27.94
C LEU A 220 -1.70 -2.69 -29.44
N PRO A 221 -0.64 -2.13 -30.05
CA PRO A 221 -0.41 -2.19 -31.48
C PRO A 221 0.00 -3.60 -31.94
N ILE A 222 -0.67 -4.14 -32.95
CA ILE A 222 -0.32 -5.42 -33.57
C ILE A 222 0.86 -5.20 -34.52
N SER A 223 2.00 -5.84 -34.23
CA SER A 223 3.20 -5.75 -35.06
C SER A 223 3.42 -7.00 -35.92
N SER A 224 3.81 -6.80 -37.18
CA SER A 224 4.18 -7.89 -38.09
C SER A 224 5.55 -8.51 -37.78
N ALA A 225 6.38 -7.84 -36.97
CA ALA A 225 7.66 -8.36 -36.51
C ALA A 225 7.45 -9.29 -35.31
N ALA A 226 7.90 -10.54 -35.41
CA ALA A 226 7.67 -11.56 -34.39
C ALA A 226 8.14 -11.17 -32.99
N GLU A 227 9.31 -10.54 -32.87
CA GLU A 227 9.87 -10.09 -31.59
C GLU A 227 9.06 -8.95 -30.98
N MET A 228 8.59 -8.01 -31.80
CA MET A 228 7.74 -6.91 -31.34
C MET A 228 6.36 -7.42 -30.92
N ASN A 229 5.78 -8.33 -31.70
CA ASN A 229 4.49 -8.93 -31.36
C ASN A 229 4.54 -9.72 -30.05
N LEU A 230 5.65 -10.42 -29.79
CA LEU A 230 5.88 -11.10 -28.51
C LEU A 230 5.93 -10.10 -27.34
N LEU A 231 6.60 -8.96 -27.53
CA LEU A 231 6.66 -7.89 -26.53
C LEU A 231 5.26 -7.30 -26.27
N THR A 232 4.54 -6.92 -27.34
CA THR A 232 3.16 -6.44 -27.25
C THR A 232 2.27 -7.42 -26.48
N ARG A 233 2.37 -8.73 -26.77
CA ARG A 233 1.58 -9.76 -26.08
C ARG A 233 1.91 -9.87 -24.60
N ARG A 234 3.20 -9.85 -24.23
CA ARG A 234 3.63 -9.88 -22.83
C ARG A 234 3.17 -8.64 -22.07
N PHE A 235 3.28 -7.47 -22.71
CA PHE A 235 2.78 -6.22 -22.17
C PHE A 235 1.26 -6.25 -21.98
N GLY A 236 0.50 -6.85 -22.91
CA GLY A 236 -0.95 -7.03 -22.78
C GLY A 236 -1.35 -7.92 -21.61
N ILE A 237 -0.61 -9.02 -21.37
CA ILE A 237 -0.85 -9.86 -20.19
C ILE A 237 -0.61 -9.07 -18.90
N MET A 238 0.44 -8.23 -18.85
CA MET A 238 0.72 -7.38 -17.69
C MET A 238 -0.38 -6.33 -17.47
N ALA A 239 -0.79 -5.64 -18.53
CA ALA A 239 -1.86 -4.64 -18.46
C ALA A 239 -3.18 -5.25 -17.96
N GLU A 240 -3.53 -6.44 -18.47
CA GLU A 240 -4.72 -7.18 -18.04
C GLU A 240 -4.62 -7.60 -16.56
N ALA A 241 -3.47 -8.09 -16.12
CA ALA A 241 -3.26 -8.48 -14.72
C ALA A 241 -3.38 -7.29 -13.76
N LEU A 242 -2.85 -6.12 -14.14
CA LEU A 242 -2.98 -4.89 -13.36
C LEU A 242 -4.43 -4.41 -13.29
N ARG A 243 -5.15 -4.44 -14.43
CA ARG A 243 -6.57 -4.11 -14.49
C ARG A 243 -7.40 -5.00 -13.58
N GLN A 244 -7.17 -6.32 -13.63
CA GLN A 244 -7.84 -7.28 -12.74
C GLN A 244 -7.52 -7.02 -11.28
N HIS A 245 -6.26 -6.78 -10.93
CA HIS A 245 -5.87 -6.50 -9.55
C HIS A 245 -6.52 -5.22 -9.00
N GLN A 246 -6.63 -4.15 -9.79
CA GLN A 246 -7.30 -2.94 -9.36
C GLN A 246 -8.81 -3.13 -9.18
N ALA A 247 -9.47 -3.83 -10.12
CA ALA A 247 -10.88 -4.15 -10.00
C ALA A 247 -11.17 -4.95 -8.71
N THR A 248 -10.39 -6.00 -8.45
CA THR A 248 -10.52 -6.80 -7.23
C THR A 248 -10.31 -5.97 -5.97
N ASN A 249 -9.31 -5.10 -5.92
CA ASN A 249 -9.07 -4.24 -4.75
C ASN A 249 -10.24 -3.28 -4.48
N ILE A 250 -10.82 -2.69 -5.53
CA ILE A 250 -11.98 -1.80 -5.38
C ILE A 250 -13.19 -2.61 -4.88
N ASP A 251 -13.44 -3.78 -5.44
CA ASP A 251 -14.52 -4.66 -5.02
C ASP A 251 -14.35 -5.14 -3.57
N GLU A 252 -13.13 -5.51 -3.17
CA GLU A 252 -12.81 -5.89 -1.79
C GLU A 252 -13.00 -4.73 -0.81
N LEU A 253 -12.58 -3.51 -1.18
CA LEU A 253 -12.80 -2.31 -0.37
C LEU A 253 -14.29 -2.00 -0.21
N LEU A 254 -15.05 -2.03 -1.31
CA LEU A 254 -16.49 -1.81 -1.30
C LEU A 254 -17.21 -2.89 -0.48
N ALA A 255 -16.84 -4.17 -0.65
CA ALA A 255 -17.39 -5.26 0.14
C ALA A 255 -17.03 -5.12 1.63
N GLY A 256 -15.82 -4.66 1.94
CA GLY A 256 -15.38 -4.37 3.31
C GLY A 256 -16.21 -3.24 3.94
N GLN A 257 -16.39 -2.13 3.23
CA GLN A 257 -17.23 -1.01 3.68
C GLN A 257 -18.69 -1.44 3.86
N GLN A 258 -19.28 -2.12 2.87
CA GLN A 258 -20.66 -2.62 2.96
C GLN A 258 -20.85 -3.60 4.12
N ARG A 259 -19.87 -4.47 4.38
CA ARG A 259 -19.91 -5.39 5.51
C ARG A 259 -19.86 -4.63 6.85
N LEU A 260 -19.02 -3.61 6.98
CA LEU A 260 -18.95 -2.80 8.20
C LEU A 260 -20.27 -2.05 8.42
N GLN A 261 -20.83 -1.44 7.36
CA GLN A 261 -22.13 -0.78 7.40
C GLN A 261 -23.24 -1.75 7.85
N ALA A 262 -23.30 -2.93 7.24
CA ALA A 262 -24.29 -3.96 7.59
C ALA A 262 -24.15 -4.44 9.05
N VAL A 263 -22.92 -4.53 9.57
CA VAL A 263 -22.70 -4.83 11.00
C VAL A 263 -23.24 -3.70 11.88
N LEU A 264 -22.92 -2.44 11.58
CA LEU A 264 -23.43 -1.29 12.33
C LEU A 264 -24.96 -1.17 12.28
N ASP A 265 -25.57 -1.51 11.15
CA ASP A 265 -27.02 -1.52 10.94
C ASP A 265 -27.71 -2.70 11.66
N SER A 266 -26.99 -3.80 11.90
CA SER A 266 -27.52 -4.99 12.59
C SER A 266 -27.47 -4.91 14.11
N ILE A 267 -26.79 -3.91 14.68
CA ILE A 267 -26.72 -3.72 16.13
C ILE A 267 -28.04 -3.12 16.60
N ASP A 268 -28.69 -3.79 17.55
CA ASP A 268 -29.99 -3.37 18.11
C ASP A 268 -29.91 -2.12 19.00
N ASP A 269 -28.69 -1.66 19.32
CA ASP A 269 -28.41 -0.42 20.06
C ASP A 269 -28.18 0.76 19.11
N GLY A 270 -28.56 1.96 19.58
CA GLY A 270 -28.27 3.19 18.88
C GLY A 270 -26.78 3.52 18.97
N LEU A 271 -26.11 3.74 17.85
CA LEU A 271 -24.70 4.10 17.79
C LEU A 271 -24.56 5.52 17.24
N LEU A 272 -23.83 6.34 17.98
CA LEU A 272 -23.43 7.70 17.60
C LEU A 272 -21.89 7.73 17.57
N MET A 273 -21.33 8.17 16.44
CA MET A 273 -19.90 8.33 16.25
C MET A 273 -19.55 9.80 16.25
N ILE A 274 -18.56 10.17 17.05
CA ILE A 274 -18.23 11.55 17.36
C ILE A 274 -16.75 11.78 17.05
N ASP A 275 -16.45 12.88 16.36
CA ASP A 275 -15.09 13.23 15.98
C ASP A 275 -14.24 13.72 17.18
N ARG A 276 -12.99 14.12 16.92
CA ARG A 276 -12.08 14.66 17.97
C ARG A 276 -12.52 16.01 18.52
N GLN A 277 -13.28 16.76 17.73
CA GLN A 277 -13.72 18.11 18.03
C GLN A 277 -15.03 18.10 18.83
N GLY A 278 -15.69 16.94 18.93
CA GLY A 278 -16.94 16.75 19.65
C GLY A 278 -18.19 16.80 18.77
N HIS A 279 -18.04 16.78 17.44
CA HIS A 279 -19.16 16.82 16.51
C HIS A 279 -19.60 15.43 16.08
N LEU A 280 -20.90 15.28 15.84
CA LEU A 280 -21.50 14.04 15.33
C LEU A 280 -21.06 13.76 13.88
N GLU A 281 -20.34 12.65 13.68
CA GLU A 281 -19.86 12.19 12.37
C GLU A 281 -20.81 11.15 11.75
N HIS A 282 -21.40 10.28 12.57
CA HIS A 282 -22.27 9.22 12.08
C HIS A 282 -23.32 8.80 13.12
N LEU A 283 -24.47 8.32 12.65
CA LEU A 283 -25.48 7.66 13.47
C LEU A 283 -26.07 6.47 12.72
N ASN A 284 -26.23 5.33 13.40
CA ASN A 284 -26.84 4.15 12.78
C ASN A 284 -28.38 4.30 12.69
N PRO A 285 -29.08 3.49 11.87
CA PRO A 285 -30.53 3.55 11.72
C PRO A 285 -31.31 3.31 13.02
N VAL A 286 -30.73 2.61 13.99
CA VAL A 286 -31.33 2.43 15.30
C VAL A 286 -31.31 3.74 16.10
N ALA A 287 -30.17 4.44 16.16
CA ALA A 287 -30.07 5.75 16.80
C ALA A 287 -31.02 6.78 16.16
N GLN A 288 -31.14 6.77 14.82
CA GLN A 288 -32.11 7.62 14.11
C GLN A 288 -33.54 7.40 14.63
N ARG A 289 -33.97 6.14 14.76
CA ARG A 289 -35.29 5.78 15.27
C ARG A 289 -35.46 6.07 16.76
N GLN A 290 -34.44 5.79 17.58
CA GLN A 290 -34.47 5.99 19.03
C GLN A 290 -34.42 7.47 19.44
N LEU A 291 -33.84 8.34 18.62
CA LEU A 291 -33.72 9.78 18.86
C LEU A 291 -34.72 10.62 18.05
N GLY A 292 -35.36 10.03 17.03
CA GLY A 292 -36.21 10.75 16.08
C GLY A 292 -35.40 11.74 15.23
N TRP A 293 -34.14 11.40 14.94
CA TRP A 293 -33.21 12.28 14.24
C TRP A 293 -33.00 11.87 12.79
N ASP A 294 -32.93 12.88 11.94
CA ASP A 294 -32.43 12.77 10.58
C ASP A 294 -30.93 13.14 10.50
N GLU A 295 -30.31 12.88 9.35
CA GLU A 295 -28.92 13.26 9.04
C GLU A 295 -28.64 14.77 9.17
N SER A 296 -29.67 15.62 9.30
CA SER A 296 -29.55 17.07 9.52
C SER A 296 -28.84 17.45 10.83
N ARG A 297 -28.69 16.52 11.77
CA ARG A 297 -27.97 16.71 13.05
C ARG A 297 -26.48 16.39 12.97
N LEU A 298 -26.01 15.84 11.85
CA LEU A 298 -24.59 15.62 11.61
C LEU A 298 -23.82 16.95 11.64
N GLY A 299 -22.62 16.93 12.24
CA GLY A 299 -21.76 18.09 12.42
C GLY A 299 -22.13 19.02 13.59
N GLN A 300 -23.19 18.74 14.35
CA GLN A 300 -23.51 19.46 15.59
C GLN A 300 -22.76 18.86 16.79
N SER A 301 -22.55 19.68 17.83
CA SER A 301 -22.07 19.19 19.13
C SER A 301 -23.09 18.24 19.76
N LEU A 302 -22.62 17.25 20.52
CA LEU A 302 -23.49 16.26 21.15
C LEU A 302 -24.51 16.89 22.10
N GLY A 303 -24.07 17.84 22.93
CA GLY A 303 -24.89 18.56 23.89
C GLY A 303 -25.94 19.43 23.22
N ASP A 304 -25.60 20.08 22.10
CA ASP A 304 -26.55 20.87 21.30
C ASP A 304 -27.60 19.97 20.64
N ALA A 305 -27.19 18.80 20.12
CA ALA A 305 -28.10 17.87 19.46
C ALA A 305 -29.12 17.26 20.44
N LEU A 306 -28.70 16.92 21.67
CA LEU A 306 -29.55 16.35 22.73
C LEU A 306 -30.19 17.40 23.65
N GLY A 307 -29.86 18.68 23.49
CA GLY A 307 -30.33 19.76 24.37
C GLY A 307 -29.83 19.64 25.82
N ARG A 308 -28.68 18.99 26.03
CA ARG A 308 -28.05 18.73 27.34
C ARG A 308 -26.57 19.12 27.32
N PRO A 309 -26.22 20.37 27.69
CA PRO A 309 -24.84 20.86 27.67
C PRO A 309 -23.89 20.02 28.52
N GLU A 310 -24.41 19.33 29.55
CA GLU A 310 -23.61 18.48 30.44
C GLU A 310 -22.97 17.29 29.71
N LEU A 311 -23.54 16.86 28.58
CA LEU A 311 -23.00 15.77 27.77
C LEU A 311 -21.71 16.16 27.05
N ASP A 312 -21.52 17.44 26.71
CA ASP A 312 -20.29 17.91 26.09
C ASP A 312 -19.12 17.88 27.07
N GLU A 313 -19.36 18.21 28.34
CA GLU A 313 -18.36 18.09 29.40
C GLU A 313 -17.94 16.62 29.61
N GLN A 314 -18.92 15.70 29.64
CA GLN A 314 -18.67 14.26 29.75
C GLN A 314 -17.89 13.72 28.56
N LEU A 315 -18.27 14.10 27.35
CA LEU A 315 -17.60 13.72 26.11
C LEU A 315 -16.16 14.22 26.09
N HIS A 316 -15.90 15.47 26.49
CA HIS A 316 -14.55 16.01 26.57
C HIS A 316 -13.67 15.28 27.59
N LEU A 317 -14.23 14.81 28.71
CA LEU A 317 -13.50 13.96 29.66
C LEU A 317 -13.11 12.62 29.02
N VAL A 318 -14.04 11.98 28.30
CA VAL A 318 -13.80 10.71 27.59
C VAL A 318 -12.75 10.87 26.49
N LEU A 319 -12.82 11.95 25.70
CA LEU A 319 -11.84 12.28 24.66
C LEU A 319 -10.43 12.58 25.20
N ARG A 320 -10.31 12.89 26.50
CA ARG A 320 -9.01 13.03 27.20
C ARG A 320 -8.54 11.74 27.88
N GLY A 321 -9.29 10.65 27.74
CA GLY A 321 -8.97 9.34 28.33
C GLY A 321 -9.46 9.17 29.77
N GLY A 322 -10.36 10.03 30.24
CA GLY A 322 -11.03 9.88 31.54
C GLY A 322 -12.16 8.84 31.48
N THR A 323 -12.47 8.25 32.63
CA THR A 323 -13.64 7.38 32.83
C THR A 323 -14.73 8.13 33.58
N LEU A 324 -15.99 7.94 33.19
CA LEU A 324 -17.14 8.44 33.93
C LEU A 324 -17.20 7.73 35.30
N GLU A 325 -17.00 8.46 36.40
CA GLU A 325 -17.02 7.91 37.77
C GLU A 325 -18.42 7.53 38.28
N ARG A 326 -19.47 8.01 37.59
CA ARG A 326 -20.87 7.73 37.89
C ARG A 326 -21.55 7.09 36.68
N ALA A 327 -22.43 6.12 36.96
CA ALA A 327 -23.38 5.64 35.96
C ALA A 327 -24.24 6.84 35.52
N PRO A 328 -24.25 7.19 34.23
CA PRO A 328 -25.02 8.32 33.76
C PRO A 328 -26.52 8.10 33.97
N GLU A 329 -27.27 9.19 34.17
CA GLU A 329 -28.72 9.14 34.27
C GLU A 329 -29.34 8.79 32.91
N ASP A 330 -30.44 8.02 32.94
CA ASP A 330 -31.18 7.65 31.74
C ASP A 330 -31.66 8.93 31.01
N LEU A 331 -31.46 9.02 29.69
CA LEU A 331 -32.02 10.08 28.86
C LEU A 331 -33.50 9.82 28.63
N ALA A 332 -34.33 10.76 29.06
CA ALA A 332 -35.72 10.82 28.65
C ALA A 332 -35.82 11.63 27.35
N ILE A 333 -36.33 11.00 26.29
CA ILE A 333 -36.53 11.61 24.97
C ILE A 333 -38.00 11.43 24.59
N GLU A 334 -38.64 12.50 24.12
CA GLU A 334 -40.00 12.43 23.56
C GLU A 334 -39.94 12.38 22.04
N ILE A 335 -40.55 11.35 21.46
CA ILE A 335 -40.63 11.17 20.00
C ILE A 335 -42.08 10.82 19.67
N ASP A 336 -42.69 11.59 18.77
CA ASP A 336 -44.07 11.38 18.31
C ASP A 336 -45.12 11.22 19.43
N GLY A 337 -44.86 11.84 20.60
CA GLY A 337 -45.74 11.75 21.78
C GLY A 337 -45.48 10.55 22.69
N GLU A 338 -44.50 9.70 22.39
CA GLU A 338 -44.03 8.62 23.26
C GLU A 338 -42.74 9.01 23.99
N SER A 339 -42.70 8.81 25.31
CA SER A 339 -41.51 9.04 26.12
C SER A 339 -40.67 7.77 26.18
N ARG A 340 -39.43 7.85 25.69
CA ARG A 340 -38.43 6.78 25.74
C ARG A 340 -37.36 7.08 26.78
N LEU A 341 -36.90 6.02 27.44
CA LEU A 341 -35.78 6.05 28.38
C LEU A 341 -34.59 5.33 27.75
N LEU A 342 -33.53 6.09 27.46
CA LEU A 342 -32.30 5.58 26.88
C LEU A 342 -31.16 5.62 27.90
N THR A 343 -30.61 4.47 28.25
CA THR A 343 -29.33 4.43 28.97
C THR A 343 -28.20 4.59 27.96
N TYR A 344 -27.13 5.30 28.31
CA TYR A 344 -26.00 5.47 27.41
C TYR A 344 -24.64 5.18 28.02
N SER A 345 -23.68 4.90 27.16
CA SER A 345 -22.26 4.80 27.51
C SER A 345 -21.41 5.46 26.44
N MET A 346 -20.30 6.07 26.83
CA MET A 346 -19.35 6.72 25.93
C MET A 346 -17.99 6.05 26.05
N THR A 347 -17.43 5.63 24.92
CA THR A 347 -16.12 4.96 24.86
C THR A 347 -15.22 5.66 23.85
N PRO A 348 -13.96 5.98 24.20
CA PRO A 348 -13.05 6.62 23.27
C PRO A 348 -12.56 5.62 22.23
N VAL A 349 -12.59 6.00 20.95
CA VAL A 349 -12.02 5.21 19.86
C VAL A 349 -10.56 5.61 19.69
N SER A 350 -9.65 4.66 19.89
CA SER A 350 -8.21 4.93 19.84
C SER A 350 -7.58 4.27 18.62
N HIS A 351 -6.72 5.00 17.91
CA HIS A 351 -5.87 4.41 16.89
C HIS A 351 -4.83 3.50 17.55
N THR A 352 -4.33 2.49 16.83
CA THR A 352 -3.25 1.57 17.26
C THR A 352 -1.96 2.25 17.74
N LYS A 353 -1.79 3.55 17.49
CA LYS A 353 -0.64 4.37 17.94
C LYS A 353 -0.92 5.19 19.22
N GLY A 354 -2.06 4.98 19.87
CA GLY A 354 -2.42 5.62 21.14
C GLY A 354 -3.08 7.00 21.04
N HIS A 355 -3.35 7.49 19.82
CA HIS A 355 -4.10 8.74 19.65
C HIS A 355 -5.60 8.44 19.55
N ILE A 356 -6.40 9.08 20.40
CA ILE A 356 -7.87 9.01 20.37
C ILE A 356 -8.35 9.64 19.06
N LEU A 357 -9.07 8.92 18.22
CA LEU A 357 -9.66 9.38 16.95
C LEU A 357 -11.01 10.06 17.14
N GLY A 358 -11.70 9.76 18.23
CA GLY A 358 -13.04 10.25 18.52
C GLY A 358 -13.65 9.45 19.67
N ALA A 359 -14.97 9.48 19.78
CA ALA A 359 -15.72 8.69 20.74
C ALA A 359 -16.92 8.01 20.07
N VAL A 360 -17.33 6.88 20.62
CA VAL A 360 -18.59 6.22 20.27
C VAL A 360 -19.50 6.29 21.49
N MET A 361 -20.71 6.79 21.29
CA MET A 361 -21.80 6.76 22.26
C MET A 361 -22.79 5.67 21.86
N VAL A 362 -23.03 4.74 22.78
CA VAL A 362 -24.00 3.64 22.62
C VAL A 362 -25.25 4.00 23.41
N LEU A 363 -26.42 3.87 22.78
CA LEU A 363 -27.75 4.13 23.33
C LEU A 363 -28.51 2.81 23.42
N HIS A 364 -29.00 2.49 24.61
CA HIS A 364 -29.79 1.30 24.87
C HIS A 364 -31.20 1.71 25.31
N ASP A 365 -32.22 1.24 24.58
CA ASP A 365 -33.62 1.53 24.91
C ASP A 365 -34.08 0.64 26.06
N VAL A 366 -34.21 1.24 27.24
CA VAL A 366 -34.61 0.56 28.48
C VAL A 366 -36.07 0.88 28.86
N THR A 367 -36.85 1.47 27.95
CA THR A 367 -38.21 1.94 28.24
C THR A 367 -39.11 0.84 28.79
N GLU A 368 -39.21 -0.29 28.08
CA GLU A 368 -40.02 -1.43 28.52
C GLU A 368 -39.46 -2.09 29.79
N GLN A 369 -38.14 -2.21 29.90
CA GLN A 369 -37.50 -2.81 31.07
C GLN A 369 -37.79 -1.97 32.34
N ARG A 370 -37.59 -0.65 32.26
CA ARG A 370 -37.88 0.28 33.36
C ARG A 370 -39.37 0.32 33.67
N ALA A 371 -40.24 0.28 32.65
CA ALA A 371 -41.69 0.22 32.85
C ALA A 371 -42.09 -1.08 33.58
N PHE A 372 -41.55 -2.23 33.18
CA PHE A 372 -41.81 -3.52 33.82
C PHE A 372 -41.29 -3.55 35.27
N GLU A 373 -40.06 -3.07 35.51
CA GLU A 373 -39.50 -2.92 36.85
C GLU A 373 -40.41 -2.06 37.74
N ARG A 374 -40.87 -0.91 37.22
CA ARG A 374 -41.79 0.00 37.92
C ARG A 374 -43.13 -0.65 38.23
N VAL A 375 -43.77 -1.29 37.26
CA VAL A 375 -45.06 -1.98 37.44
C VAL A 375 -44.93 -3.12 38.46
N ARG A 376 -43.86 -3.93 38.37
CA ARG A 376 -43.59 -5.01 39.32
C ARG A 376 -43.46 -4.46 40.74
N SER A 377 -42.71 -3.37 40.89
CA SER A 377 -42.51 -2.70 42.17
C SER A 377 -43.80 -2.09 42.74
N GLU A 378 -44.57 -1.39 41.92
CA GLU A 378 -45.84 -0.79 42.32
C GLU A 378 -46.85 -1.87 42.73
N PHE A 379 -46.90 -2.97 41.99
CA PHE A 379 -47.73 -4.12 42.32
C PHE A 379 -47.39 -4.69 43.71
N VAL A 380 -46.10 -4.90 44.01
CA VAL A 380 -45.67 -5.42 45.31
C VAL A 380 -46.02 -4.46 46.45
N LEU A 381 -45.80 -3.16 46.27
CA LEU A 381 -46.17 -2.14 47.26
C LEU A 381 -47.68 -2.14 47.53
N ARG A 382 -48.48 -2.11 46.46
CA ARG A 382 -49.95 -2.06 46.56
C ARG A 382 -50.52 -3.35 47.15
N ALA A 383 -50.08 -4.51 46.68
CA ALA A 383 -50.50 -5.80 47.21
C ALA A 383 -50.17 -5.93 48.71
N SER A 384 -48.99 -5.48 49.13
CA SER A 384 -48.61 -5.50 50.56
C SER A 384 -49.50 -4.59 51.41
N HIS A 385 -49.85 -3.40 50.90
CA HIS A 385 -50.75 -2.48 51.60
C HIS A 385 -52.18 -3.04 51.70
N GLU A 386 -52.73 -3.59 50.62
CA GLU A 386 -54.06 -4.18 50.58
C GLU A 386 -54.17 -5.46 51.41
N LEU A 387 -53.08 -6.23 51.58
CA LEU A 387 -53.04 -7.40 52.45
C LEU A 387 -52.89 -7.04 53.94
N ARG A 388 -52.17 -5.96 54.27
CA ARG A 388 -51.97 -5.53 55.66
C ARG A 388 -53.29 -5.23 56.36
N THR A 389 -54.19 -4.50 55.71
CA THR A 389 -55.46 -4.04 56.28
C THR A 389 -56.36 -5.20 56.75
N PRO A 390 -56.72 -6.20 55.92
CA PRO A 390 -57.57 -7.31 56.33
C PRO A 390 -56.91 -8.20 57.37
N VAL A 391 -55.60 -8.44 57.27
CA VAL A 391 -54.87 -9.25 58.28
C VAL A 391 -54.82 -8.53 59.62
N THR A 392 -54.63 -7.22 59.65
CA THR A 392 -54.69 -6.42 60.88
C THR A 392 -56.09 -6.48 61.51
N GLY A 393 -57.15 -6.42 60.68
CA GLY A 393 -58.53 -6.58 61.13
C GLY A 393 -58.81 -7.96 61.72
N MET A 394 -58.33 -9.04 61.07
CA MET A 394 -58.43 -10.41 61.60
C MET A 394 -57.67 -10.56 62.91
N HIS A 395 -56.45 -10.02 62.99
CA HIS A 395 -55.64 -10.05 64.21
C HIS A 395 -56.33 -9.36 65.39
N MET A 396 -56.90 -8.17 65.16
CA MET A 396 -57.66 -7.44 66.18
C MET A 396 -58.93 -8.18 66.60
N ALA A 397 -59.72 -8.68 65.64
CA ALA A 397 -60.96 -9.40 65.94
C ALA A 397 -60.70 -10.69 66.74
N PHE A 398 -59.63 -11.41 66.40
CA PHE A 398 -59.24 -12.62 67.11
C PHE A 398 -58.63 -12.32 68.49
N GLY A 399 -57.85 -11.24 68.62
CA GLY A 399 -57.35 -10.77 69.92
C GLY A 399 -58.50 -10.43 70.88
N LEU A 400 -59.51 -9.70 70.40
CA LEU A 400 -60.74 -9.42 71.17
C LEU A 400 -61.53 -10.69 71.52
N LEU A 401 -61.48 -11.70 70.66
CA LEU A 401 -62.10 -13.00 70.92
C LEU A 401 -61.33 -13.78 71.99
N GLN A 402 -59.99 -13.77 71.95
CA GLN A 402 -59.12 -14.36 72.97
C GLN A 402 -59.34 -13.73 74.35
N GLU A 403 -59.54 -12.40 74.42
CA GLU A 403 -59.83 -11.73 75.70
C GLU A 403 -61.14 -12.20 76.36
N ARG A 404 -62.11 -12.71 75.57
CA ARG A 404 -63.40 -13.18 76.08
C ARG A 404 -63.46 -14.69 76.31
N LEU A 405 -62.77 -15.47 75.48
CA LEU A 405 -62.75 -16.93 75.56
C LEU A 405 -61.69 -17.40 76.55
N HIS A 406 -62.13 -17.95 77.69
CA HIS A 406 -61.24 -18.55 78.68
C HIS A 406 -61.32 -20.07 78.58
N PHE A 407 -60.26 -20.68 78.04
CA PHE A 407 -60.07 -22.12 78.04
C PHE A 407 -58.96 -22.50 79.03
N ALA A 408 -59.02 -23.71 79.59
CA ALA A 408 -57.92 -24.18 80.44
C ALA A 408 -56.65 -24.36 79.58
N PRO A 409 -55.45 -24.04 80.10
CA PRO A 409 -54.20 -23.97 79.33
C PRO A 409 -53.72 -25.28 78.69
N GLU A 410 -54.36 -26.42 79.00
CA GLU A 410 -54.05 -27.74 78.42
C GLU A 410 -55.15 -28.25 77.45
N THR A 411 -56.05 -27.35 77.03
CA THR A 411 -57.12 -27.71 76.10
C THR A 411 -56.70 -27.49 74.66
N ARG A 412 -57.25 -28.33 73.76
CA ARG A 412 -56.97 -28.26 72.32
C ARG A 412 -57.42 -26.94 71.72
N GLU A 413 -58.44 -26.31 72.29
CA GLU A 413 -58.97 -25.00 71.92
C GLU A 413 -57.97 -23.87 72.24
N ALA A 414 -57.30 -23.92 73.41
CA ALA A 414 -56.26 -22.96 73.79
C ALA A 414 -55.05 -23.04 72.85
N ASP A 415 -54.60 -24.26 72.53
CA ASP A 415 -53.50 -24.49 71.58
C ASP A 415 -53.83 -23.98 70.17
N LEU A 416 -55.06 -24.20 69.68
CA LEU A 416 -55.51 -23.70 68.38
C LEU A 416 -55.57 -22.17 68.33
N LEU A 417 -56.07 -21.53 69.39
CA LEU A 417 -56.09 -20.07 69.51
C LEU A 417 -54.68 -19.49 69.48
N ASN A 418 -53.75 -20.06 70.26
CA ASN A 418 -52.36 -19.62 70.26
C ASN A 418 -51.70 -19.80 68.89
N THR A 419 -51.94 -20.95 68.24
CA THR A 419 -51.41 -21.22 66.89
C THR A 419 -51.91 -20.19 65.87
N VAL A 420 -53.20 -19.85 65.89
CA VAL A 420 -53.76 -18.85 64.95
C VAL A 420 -53.20 -17.46 65.23
N THR A 421 -53.05 -17.07 66.49
CA THR A 421 -52.45 -15.78 66.86
C THR A 421 -50.99 -15.71 66.40
N GLU A 422 -50.21 -16.77 66.63
CA GLU A 422 -48.81 -16.87 66.14
C GLU A 422 -48.72 -16.77 64.62
N GLU A 423 -49.58 -17.49 63.88
CA GLU A 423 -49.56 -17.46 62.41
C GLU A 423 -50.05 -16.10 61.84
N MET A 424 -50.99 -15.42 62.49
CA MET A 424 -51.38 -14.06 62.09
C MET A 424 -50.26 -13.04 62.36
N GLN A 425 -49.57 -13.15 63.49
CA GLN A 425 -48.44 -12.29 63.81
C GLN A 425 -47.27 -12.53 62.87
N ARG A 426 -47.03 -13.80 62.52
CA ARG A 426 -46.09 -14.19 61.46
C ARG A 426 -46.47 -13.58 60.12
N LEU A 427 -47.73 -13.67 59.70
CA LEU A 427 -48.21 -13.10 58.43
C LEU A 427 -48.04 -11.57 58.38
N MET A 428 -48.33 -10.87 59.48
CA MET A 428 -48.08 -9.43 59.61
C MET A 428 -46.60 -9.09 59.44
N GLN A 429 -45.71 -9.88 60.05
CA GLN A 429 -44.27 -9.71 59.89
C GLN A 429 -43.84 -9.90 58.44
N LEU A 430 -44.33 -10.95 57.76
CA LEU A 430 -44.03 -11.21 56.35
C LEU A 430 -44.45 -10.05 55.44
N ILE A 431 -45.66 -9.51 55.64
CA ILE A 431 -46.18 -8.37 54.87
C ILE A 431 -45.32 -7.12 55.12
N ASN A 432 -44.92 -6.88 56.37
CA ASN A 432 -44.05 -5.76 56.72
C ASN A 432 -42.67 -5.91 56.07
N ASP A 433 -42.08 -7.09 56.09
CA ASP A 433 -40.77 -7.34 55.48
C ASP A 433 -40.82 -7.18 53.96
N LEU A 434 -41.86 -7.67 53.29
CA LEU A 434 -42.07 -7.48 51.85
C LEU A 434 -42.20 -6.01 51.46
N LEU A 435 -43.00 -5.26 52.23
CA LEU A 435 -43.22 -3.84 51.98
C LEU A 435 -41.96 -3.01 52.24
N ASN A 436 -41.22 -3.33 53.30
CA ASN A 436 -39.94 -2.70 53.57
C ASN A 436 -38.94 -3.00 52.44
N PHE A 437 -38.76 -4.28 52.09
CA PHE A 437 -37.89 -4.70 51.00
C PHE A 437 -38.20 -3.94 49.69
N SER A 438 -39.48 -3.84 49.32
CA SER A 438 -39.91 -3.10 48.14
C SER A 438 -39.58 -1.60 48.22
N ARG A 439 -39.67 -0.96 49.40
CA ARG A 439 -39.27 0.44 49.56
C ARG A 439 -37.77 0.68 49.38
N TYR A 440 -36.92 -0.25 49.83
CA TYR A 440 -35.46 -0.14 49.63
C TYR A 440 -35.08 -0.35 48.17
N GLN A 441 -35.64 -1.36 47.50
CA GLN A 441 -35.36 -1.60 46.08
C GLN A 441 -35.75 -0.43 45.18
N ASN A 442 -36.82 0.28 45.51
CA ASN A 442 -37.31 1.42 44.73
C ASN A 442 -36.69 2.76 45.12
N GLY A 443 -35.70 2.78 46.03
CA GLY A 443 -35.07 4.02 46.49
C GLY A 443 -36.01 4.99 47.21
N LEU A 444 -37.22 4.54 47.57
CA LEU A 444 -38.22 5.35 48.28
C LEU A 444 -37.80 5.60 49.74
N GLN A 445 -36.91 4.77 50.28
CA GLN A 445 -36.33 4.93 51.60
C GLN A 445 -34.99 5.68 51.51
N LYS A 446 -34.96 6.95 51.92
CA LYS A 446 -33.70 7.71 52.06
C LYS A 446 -33.04 7.40 53.40
N LEU A 447 -31.76 7.04 53.38
CA LEU A 447 -30.95 6.86 54.59
C LEU A 447 -30.75 8.18 55.32
N LYS A 448 -30.86 8.16 56.65
CA LYS A 448 -30.51 9.29 57.52
C LYS A 448 -29.11 9.06 58.07
N LEU A 449 -28.11 9.40 57.27
CA LEU A 449 -26.71 9.22 57.64
C LEU A 449 -26.33 10.20 58.77
N ALA A 450 -25.80 9.67 59.87
CA ALA A 450 -25.27 10.44 61.00
C ALA A 450 -24.00 9.76 61.55
N PRO A 451 -23.17 10.47 62.34
CA PRO A 451 -22.03 9.85 63.03
C PRO A 451 -22.52 8.75 64.00
N CYS A 452 -22.17 7.50 63.72
CA CYS A 452 -22.56 6.31 64.46
C CYS A 452 -21.34 5.65 65.10
N SER A 453 -21.45 5.28 66.38
CA SER A 453 -20.43 4.51 67.11
C SER A 453 -20.68 3.01 66.92
N ILE A 454 -19.71 2.29 66.33
CA ILE A 454 -19.82 0.84 66.14
C ILE A 454 -19.89 0.11 67.49
N GLU A 455 -19.15 0.61 68.48
CA GLU A 455 -19.13 0.08 69.85
C GLU A 455 -20.53 0.09 70.46
N THR A 456 -21.16 1.27 70.51
CA THR A 456 -22.52 1.44 71.05
C THR A 456 -23.54 0.58 70.29
N LEU A 457 -23.45 0.54 68.96
CA LEU A 457 -24.31 -0.26 68.11
C LEU A 457 -24.25 -1.76 68.46
N LEU A 458 -23.05 -2.30 68.68
CA LEU A 458 -22.86 -3.72 69.01
C LEU A 458 -23.21 -4.05 70.45
N GLU A 459 -22.92 -3.15 71.41
CA GLU A 459 -23.31 -3.32 72.81
C GLU A 459 -24.83 -3.35 72.98
N GLU A 460 -25.54 -2.43 72.32
CA GLU A 460 -27.00 -2.39 72.32
C GLU A 460 -27.60 -3.63 71.66
N ALA A 461 -27.02 -4.09 70.54
CA ALA A 461 -27.45 -5.34 69.90
C ALA A 461 -27.21 -6.55 70.81
N ARG A 462 -26.08 -6.63 71.51
CA ARG A 462 -25.80 -7.70 72.47
C ARG A 462 -26.82 -7.72 73.61
N ALA A 463 -27.11 -6.56 74.20
CA ALA A 463 -28.05 -6.45 75.31
C ALA A 463 -29.47 -6.90 74.95
N ARG A 464 -29.95 -6.60 73.72
CA ARG A 464 -31.30 -7.01 73.26
C ARG A 464 -31.48 -8.53 73.11
N PHE A 465 -30.39 -9.27 72.89
CA PHE A 465 -30.42 -10.70 72.60
C PHE A 465 -29.87 -11.57 73.74
N GLU A 466 -29.35 -10.95 74.81
CA GLU A 466 -28.75 -11.63 75.96
C GLU A 466 -29.74 -12.58 76.65
N ASP A 467 -30.95 -12.10 76.98
CA ASP A 467 -31.98 -12.90 77.64
C ASP A 467 -32.43 -14.10 76.79
N LYS A 468 -32.69 -13.89 75.49
CA LYS A 468 -33.10 -14.94 74.55
C LYS A 468 -32.00 -15.99 74.32
N ALA A 469 -30.75 -15.57 74.30
CA ALA A 469 -29.61 -16.47 74.19
C ALA A 469 -29.48 -17.32 75.46
N LEU A 470 -29.65 -16.70 76.65
CA LEU A 470 -29.63 -17.39 77.93
C LEU A 470 -30.75 -18.42 78.07
N GLU A 471 -31.96 -18.12 77.61
CA GLU A 471 -33.10 -19.05 77.58
C GLU A 471 -32.84 -20.31 76.74
N GLN A 472 -31.93 -20.24 75.75
CA GLN A 472 -31.56 -21.34 74.87
C GLN A 472 -30.19 -21.97 75.22
N ASP A 473 -29.61 -21.61 76.37
CA ASP A 473 -28.25 -21.97 76.78
C ASP A 473 -27.18 -21.64 75.70
N ILE A 474 -27.31 -20.51 75.01
CA ILE A 474 -26.37 -20.04 73.99
C ILE A 474 -25.48 -18.95 74.57
N VAL A 475 -24.16 -19.08 74.40
CA VAL A 475 -23.20 -18.05 74.83
C VAL A 475 -23.08 -16.98 73.75
N LEU A 476 -23.35 -15.71 74.10
CA LEU A 476 -23.19 -14.56 73.21
C LEU A 476 -21.92 -13.76 73.60
N MET A 477 -20.91 -13.76 72.72
CA MET A 477 -19.64 -13.04 72.96
C MET A 477 -19.50 -11.82 72.05
N LEU A 478 -18.91 -10.75 72.58
CA LEU A 478 -18.54 -9.56 71.83
C LEU A 478 -17.00 -9.48 71.75
N ASP A 479 -16.46 -9.48 70.54
CA ASP A 479 -15.02 -9.41 70.23
C ASP A 479 -14.75 -8.22 69.31
N MET A 480 -14.35 -7.09 69.89
CA MET A 480 -14.13 -5.83 69.18
C MET A 480 -12.65 -5.44 69.17
N GLN A 481 -12.14 -5.01 68.02
CA GLN A 481 -10.81 -4.44 67.90
C GLN A 481 -10.82 -2.95 68.27
N GLU A 482 -10.23 -2.58 69.40
CA GLU A 482 -10.09 -1.18 69.81
C GLU A 482 -8.82 -0.51 69.21
N PRO A 483 -8.87 0.78 68.81
CA PRO A 483 -10.04 1.67 68.72
C PRO A 483 -10.79 1.57 67.38
N MET A 484 -12.13 1.56 67.42
CA MET A 484 -12.98 1.59 66.22
C MET A 484 -13.31 3.04 65.80
N PRO A 485 -13.24 3.36 64.50
CA PRO A 485 -13.65 4.67 63.97
C PRO A 485 -15.18 4.83 63.98
N ARG A 486 -15.64 6.09 63.97
CA ARG A 486 -17.07 6.41 63.79
C ARG A 486 -17.44 6.28 62.31
N LEU A 487 -18.60 5.69 62.04
CA LEU A 487 -19.16 5.56 60.69
C LEU A 487 -20.13 6.69 60.40
N HIS A 488 -20.23 7.11 59.15
CA HIS A 488 -21.34 7.95 58.70
C HIS A 488 -22.47 7.04 58.18
N ALA A 489 -23.38 6.64 59.08
CA ALA A 489 -24.37 5.60 58.79
C ALA A 489 -25.73 5.91 59.41
N ASP A 490 -26.79 5.26 58.91
CA ASP A 490 -28.11 5.27 59.53
C ASP A 490 -28.15 4.17 60.59
N GLN A 491 -27.96 4.57 61.86
CA GLN A 491 -27.88 3.66 63.00
C GLN A 491 -29.10 2.73 63.07
N SER A 492 -30.31 3.27 62.88
CA SER A 492 -31.56 2.48 62.95
C SER A 492 -31.62 1.34 61.92
N GLN A 493 -30.98 1.56 60.77
CA GLN A 493 -30.93 0.57 59.69
C GLN A 493 -29.88 -0.50 59.96
N LEU A 494 -28.73 -0.11 60.51
CA LEU A 494 -27.69 -1.05 60.91
C LEU A 494 -28.13 -1.92 62.10
N GLU A 495 -28.87 -1.36 63.06
CA GLU A 495 -29.52 -2.13 64.14
C GLU A 495 -30.43 -3.22 63.55
N ARG A 496 -31.24 -2.87 62.55
CA ARG A 496 -32.10 -3.83 61.86
C ARG A 496 -31.32 -4.93 61.13
N VAL A 497 -30.15 -4.62 60.58
CA VAL A 497 -29.26 -5.62 59.99
C VAL A 497 -28.76 -6.58 61.07
N LEU A 498 -28.26 -6.05 62.18
CA LEU A 498 -27.76 -6.85 63.30
C LEU A 498 -28.86 -7.73 63.92
N ASP A 499 -30.05 -7.18 64.12
CA ASP A 499 -31.19 -7.93 64.66
C ASP A 499 -31.54 -9.13 63.77
N ASN A 500 -31.58 -8.94 62.44
CA ASN A 500 -31.83 -10.04 61.50
C ASN A 500 -30.72 -11.10 61.53
N LEU A 501 -29.45 -10.69 61.63
CA LEU A 501 -28.33 -11.62 61.70
C LEU A 501 -28.30 -12.40 63.02
N LEU A 502 -28.60 -11.75 64.14
CA LEU A 502 -28.66 -12.37 65.47
C LEU A 502 -29.87 -13.30 65.62
N ASP A 503 -31.05 -12.89 65.14
CA ASP A 503 -32.22 -13.78 65.08
C ASP A 503 -31.94 -15.03 64.24
N ASN A 504 -31.21 -14.88 63.13
CA ASN A 504 -30.82 -16.01 62.29
C ASN A 504 -29.82 -16.92 63.02
N ALA A 505 -28.80 -16.34 63.67
CA ALA A 505 -27.83 -17.08 64.47
C ALA A 505 -28.50 -17.89 65.58
N LEU A 506 -29.40 -17.29 66.38
CA LEU A 506 -30.12 -17.99 67.44
C LEU A 506 -30.96 -19.16 66.94
N ARG A 507 -31.63 -19.03 65.78
CA ARG A 507 -32.48 -20.10 65.23
C ARG A 507 -31.68 -21.35 64.82
N HIS A 508 -30.48 -21.14 64.27
CA HIS A 508 -29.67 -22.20 63.67
C HIS A 508 -28.55 -22.72 64.59
N THR A 509 -28.28 -22.03 65.69
CA THR A 509 -27.37 -22.50 66.74
C THR A 509 -28.06 -23.56 67.62
N PRO A 510 -27.41 -24.71 67.92
CA PRO A 510 -27.93 -25.69 68.87
C PRO A 510 -27.80 -25.21 70.33
N GLN A 511 -28.51 -25.85 71.26
CA GLN A 511 -28.37 -25.63 72.70
C GLN A 511 -26.91 -25.88 73.14
N ASN A 512 -26.37 -25.05 74.06
CA ASN A 512 -24.93 -24.97 74.39
C ASN A 512 -24.03 -24.46 73.25
N GLY A 513 -24.62 -23.77 72.28
CA GLY A 513 -23.89 -23.16 71.17
C GLY A 513 -23.25 -21.82 71.50
N LEU A 514 -22.61 -21.23 70.50
CA LEU A 514 -21.84 -19.99 70.63
C LEU A 514 -22.16 -19.06 69.47
N ILE A 515 -22.42 -17.79 69.80
CA ILE A 515 -22.56 -16.69 68.83
C ILE A 515 -21.51 -15.63 69.16
N ARG A 516 -20.70 -15.21 68.18
CA ARG A 516 -19.73 -14.13 68.31
C ARG A 516 -20.11 -12.93 67.45
N LEU A 517 -20.29 -11.78 68.09
CA LEU A 517 -20.34 -10.46 67.45
C LEU A 517 -18.91 -9.94 67.35
N GLN A 518 -18.45 -9.63 66.14
CA GLN A 518 -17.10 -9.13 65.91
C GLN A 518 -17.10 -7.81 65.14
N ALA A 519 -16.19 -6.91 65.49
CA ALA A 519 -15.91 -5.69 64.74
C ALA A 519 -14.41 -5.48 64.59
N ARG A 520 -13.96 -5.27 63.35
CA ARG A 520 -12.54 -5.07 63.01
C ARG A 520 -12.39 -4.01 61.93
N ARG A 521 -11.29 -3.25 61.97
CA ARG A 521 -10.93 -2.32 60.89
C ARG A 521 -10.01 -3.01 59.90
N HIS A 522 -10.34 -2.93 58.60
CA HIS A 522 -9.49 -3.42 57.53
C HIS A 522 -9.32 -2.35 56.45
N GLY A 523 -8.20 -1.60 56.52
CA GLY A 523 -7.94 -0.46 55.64
C GLY A 523 -8.96 0.67 55.83
N GLU A 524 -9.62 1.04 54.74
CA GLU A 524 -10.68 2.07 54.66
C GLU A 524 -12.10 1.49 54.89
N ARG A 525 -12.20 0.34 55.55
CA ARG A 525 -13.49 -0.31 55.84
C ARG A 525 -13.58 -0.82 57.27
N ALA A 526 -14.77 -0.71 57.86
CA ALA A 526 -15.15 -1.43 59.07
C ALA A 526 -15.85 -2.73 58.69
N ILE A 527 -15.35 -3.86 59.20
CA ILE A 527 -15.94 -5.18 59.03
C ILE A 527 -16.65 -5.54 60.33
N ILE A 528 -17.97 -5.72 60.27
CA ILE A 528 -18.81 -6.17 61.37
C ILE A 528 -19.35 -7.55 61.00
N SER A 529 -19.22 -8.55 61.87
CA SER A 529 -19.66 -9.91 61.60
C SER A 529 -20.37 -10.58 62.77
N VAL A 530 -21.31 -11.45 62.45
CA VAL A 530 -22.00 -12.36 63.37
C VAL A 530 -21.61 -13.78 62.98
N GLU A 531 -20.89 -14.48 63.86
CA GLU A 531 -20.46 -15.87 63.69
C GLU A 531 -21.27 -16.77 64.63
N ASP A 532 -21.86 -17.83 64.10
CA ASP A 532 -22.49 -18.91 64.86
C ASP A 532 -21.78 -20.24 64.64
N ASN A 533 -21.93 -21.19 65.56
CA ASN A 533 -21.44 -22.57 65.44
C ASN A 533 -22.54 -23.59 65.07
N GLY A 534 -23.56 -23.15 64.33
CA GLY A 534 -24.72 -23.95 63.93
C GLY A 534 -24.49 -24.95 62.80
N GLU A 535 -25.59 -25.36 62.15
CA GLU A 535 -25.57 -26.40 61.10
C GLU A 535 -24.77 -26.02 59.84
N GLY A 536 -24.50 -24.72 59.64
CA GLY A 536 -23.81 -24.20 58.46
C GLY A 536 -24.64 -24.27 57.17
N ILE A 537 -24.10 -23.70 56.09
CA ILE A 537 -24.76 -23.53 54.80
C ILE A 537 -23.96 -24.27 53.72
N ALA A 538 -24.64 -25.09 52.92
CA ALA A 538 -24.01 -25.80 51.80
C ALA A 538 -23.44 -24.82 50.76
N TYR A 539 -22.28 -25.13 50.19
CA TYR A 539 -21.54 -24.23 49.29
C TYR A 539 -22.39 -23.73 48.11
N GLY A 540 -23.18 -24.61 47.50
CA GLY A 540 -24.08 -24.26 46.38
C GLY A 540 -25.24 -23.33 46.75
N GLN A 541 -25.53 -23.16 48.04
CA GLN A 541 -26.61 -22.28 48.53
C GLN A 541 -26.10 -20.91 48.97
N GLN A 542 -24.82 -20.77 49.34
CA GLN A 542 -24.23 -19.54 49.88
C GLN A 542 -24.35 -18.33 48.94
N GLY A 543 -24.31 -18.54 47.62
CA GLY A 543 -24.50 -17.46 46.63
C GLY A 543 -25.94 -16.95 46.54
N ARG A 544 -26.91 -17.78 46.93
CA ARG A 544 -28.35 -17.53 46.75
C ARG A 544 -29.08 -17.14 48.03
N ILE A 545 -28.47 -17.27 49.20
CA ILE A 545 -29.12 -16.95 50.48
C ILE A 545 -29.51 -15.47 50.64
N PHE A 546 -28.90 -14.60 49.83
CA PHE A 546 -29.24 -13.18 49.78
C PHE A 546 -30.29 -12.86 48.70
N GLU A 547 -30.75 -13.85 47.92
CA GLU A 547 -31.88 -13.68 47.00
C GLU A 547 -33.19 -13.64 47.80
N PRO A 548 -34.17 -12.82 47.38
CA PRO A 548 -35.47 -12.76 48.04
C PRO A 548 -36.19 -14.13 48.01
N PHE A 549 -36.90 -14.44 49.11
CA PHE A 549 -37.69 -15.67 49.29
C PHE A 549 -36.87 -16.97 49.38
N VAL A 550 -35.54 -16.88 49.43
CA VAL A 550 -34.69 -18.06 49.61
C VAL A 550 -34.61 -18.43 51.09
N GLN A 551 -34.90 -19.69 51.39
CA GLN A 551 -34.76 -20.29 52.72
C GLN A 551 -33.81 -21.48 52.63
N VAL A 552 -32.91 -21.59 53.60
CA VAL A 552 -31.91 -22.64 53.67
C VAL A 552 -31.92 -23.25 55.07
N GLY A 553 -31.70 -24.57 55.18
CA GLY A 553 -31.70 -25.30 56.45
C GLY A 553 -32.97 -26.13 56.70
N ARG A 554 -32.93 -26.95 57.76
CA ARG A 554 -34.05 -27.86 58.10
C ARG A 554 -35.16 -27.17 58.90
N LYS A 555 -34.82 -26.12 59.66
CA LYS A 555 -35.79 -25.29 60.38
C LYS A 555 -36.32 -24.20 59.45
N LYS A 556 -37.50 -24.41 58.86
CA LYS A 556 -38.18 -23.40 58.03
C LYS A 556 -38.86 -22.36 58.93
N GLY A 557 -38.22 -21.20 59.12
CA GLY A 557 -38.76 -20.12 59.93
C GLY A 557 -38.31 -18.76 59.43
N GLY A 558 -39.10 -18.12 58.57
CA GLY A 558 -38.88 -16.76 58.07
C GLY A 558 -39.50 -16.54 56.69
N ALA A 559 -39.54 -15.30 56.20
CA ALA A 559 -40.00 -14.98 54.84
C ALA A 559 -39.01 -15.37 53.74
N GLY A 560 -37.73 -15.56 54.10
CA GLY A 560 -36.61 -15.50 53.16
C GLY A 560 -36.31 -14.07 52.67
N LEU A 561 -36.79 -13.03 53.36
CA LEU A 561 -36.60 -11.62 53.00
C LEU A 561 -35.57 -10.89 53.88
N GLY A 562 -35.29 -11.40 55.08
CA GLY A 562 -34.40 -10.73 56.05
C GLY A 562 -32.98 -10.52 55.51
N LEU A 563 -32.32 -11.58 55.03
CA LEU A 563 -30.95 -11.48 54.48
C LEU A 563 -30.89 -10.64 53.20
N ALA A 564 -31.92 -10.71 52.35
CA ALA A 564 -32.02 -9.86 51.16
C ALA A 564 -32.14 -8.38 51.53
N LEU A 565 -32.94 -8.06 52.56
CA LEU A 565 -33.07 -6.71 53.12
C LEU A 565 -31.75 -6.23 53.74
N CYS A 566 -31.05 -7.09 54.47
CA CYS A 566 -29.75 -6.74 55.04
C CYS A 566 -28.75 -6.35 53.96
N LYS A 567 -28.70 -7.11 52.87
CA LYS A 567 -27.82 -6.82 51.73
C LYS A 567 -28.14 -5.44 51.14
N GLU A 568 -29.41 -5.12 50.97
CA GLU A 568 -29.82 -3.83 50.39
C GLU A 568 -29.51 -2.64 51.29
N ILE A 569 -29.73 -2.78 52.60
CA ILE A 569 -29.34 -1.75 53.58
C ILE A 569 -27.83 -1.52 53.52
N VAL A 570 -27.02 -2.58 53.52
CA VAL A 570 -25.56 -2.47 53.47
C VAL A 570 -25.08 -1.86 52.15
N GLN A 571 -25.71 -2.21 51.02
CA GLN A 571 -25.39 -1.63 49.71
C GLN A 571 -25.74 -0.14 49.62
N LEU A 572 -26.86 0.29 50.20
CA LEU A 572 -27.22 1.72 50.26
C LEU A 572 -26.23 2.54 51.10
N HIS A 573 -25.55 1.92 52.08
CA HIS A 573 -24.44 2.52 52.81
C HIS A 573 -23.10 2.45 52.05
N GLY A 574 -23.09 2.02 50.78
CA GLY A 574 -21.86 1.84 49.98
C GLY A 574 -21.01 0.63 50.41
N GLY A 575 -21.56 -0.23 51.25
CA GLY A 575 -20.88 -1.40 51.80
C GLY A 575 -21.06 -2.67 50.98
N ARG A 576 -20.49 -3.78 51.49
CA ARG A 576 -20.69 -5.13 50.94
C ARG A 576 -21.07 -6.09 52.05
N MET A 577 -22.04 -6.97 51.78
CA MET A 577 -22.42 -8.06 52.67
C MET A 577 -21.93 -9.39 52.11
N GLY A 578 -21.54 -10.32 52.99
CA GLY A 578 -21.09 -11.65 52.59
C GLY A 578 -21.29 -12.68 53.69
N VAL A 579 -20.98 -13.93 53.34
CA VAL A 579 -21.09 -15.09 54.23
C VAL A 579 -19.85 -15.98 54.08
N TYR A 580 -19.37 -16.52 55.18
CA TYR A 580 -18.43 -17.62 55.22
C TYR A 580 -19.06 -18.75 56.02
N SER A 581 -19.31 -19.89 55.40
CA SER A 581 -19.92 -21.02 56.08
C SER A 581 -19.36 -22.34 55.58
N ARG A 582 -19.34 -23.34 56.46
CA ARG A 582 -19.02 -24.73 56.11
C ARG A 582 -20.06 -25.63 56.78
N PRO A 583 -20.63 -26.61 56.05
CA PRO A 583 -21.60 -27.54 56.64
C PRO A 583 -21.05 -28.19 57.92
N GLY A 584 -21.80 -28.07 59.01
CA GLY A 584 -21.45 -28.61 60.33
C GLY A 584 -20.37 -27.83 61.11
N GLN A 585 -19.93 -26.67 60.63
CA GLN A 585 -18.93 -25.82 61.31
C GLN A 585 -19.44 -24.40 61.58
N GLY A 586 -20.74 -24.14 61.40
CA GLY A 586 -21.34 -22.82 61.62
C GLY A 586 -21.28 -21.86 60.43
N THR A 587 -21.73 -20.63 60.67
CA THR A 587 -21.86 -19.58 59.66
C THR A 587 -21.38 -18.23 60.20
N GLN A 588 -20.62 -17.50 59.40
CA GLN A 588 -20.22 -16.13 59.66
C GLN A 588 -20.80 -15.20 58.61
N PHE A 589 -21.78 -14.40 58.97
CA PHE A 589 -22.24 -13.29 58.14
C PHE A 589 -21.41 -12.04 58.45
N TYR A 590 -21.01 -11.30 57.44
CA TYR A 590 -20.25 -10.06 57.62
C TYR A 590 -20.75 -8.94 56.72
N MET A 591 -20.63 -7.71 57.20
CA MET A 591 -20.83 -6.48 56.45
C MET A 591 -19.56 -5.62 56.51
N ALA A 592 -19.12 -5.14 55.35
CA ALA A 592 -17.97 -4.27 55.19
C ALA A 592 -18.45 -2.88 54.78
N LEU A 593 -18.39 -1.92 55.69
CA LEU A 593 -18.86 -0.54 55.51
C LEU A 593 -17.66 0.39 55.25
N PRO A 594 -17.77 1.37 54.34
CA PRO A 594 -16.74 2.40 54.14
C PRO A 594 -16.63 3.30 55.38
N LEU A 595 -15.41 3.73 55.70
CA LEU A 595 -15.11 4.66 56.80
C LEU A 595 -15.37 6.13 56.42
#